data_AF-A0A7Y5R771-F1
#
_entry.id   AF-A0A7Y5R771-F1
#
_cell.length_a   1.000
_cell.length_b   1.000
_cell.length_c   1.000
_cell.angle_alpha   90.00
_cell.angle_beta   90.00
_cell.angle_gamma   90.00
#
_symmetry.space_group_name_H-M   'P 1'
#
loop_
_entity.id
_entity.type
_entity.pdbx_description
1 polymer ?
#
loop_
_entity_poly.entity_id
_entity_poly.type
_entity_poly.pdbx_seq_one_letter_code
_entity_poly.pdbx_strand_id
1 'polypeptide(L)'
;MRPILLGLIVLVAVLPSCMQGDGQKDGKQGADTFVPLSPDSLSRLYTSYLAKAKQTAMPTQQIIEVGKLYPVDEAPLDTGFYVFRELLRQTVADKDVIGLMKIVDPQIQCSFGDDNGAAAFVRQWEIDTPAKTPTSQLWGVLDGILAGGGVFNESKNEFYAPYVFGTFPEQYDSYTYGAVTGSGVRLRAEPNLTSEIVKTISYDIVEILETSEAPDTLAGRAHPWYKVKMADKKEGYIYGQFLGLSVGYRAMFARKGPQEWKMTVLVAGD
;
A
#
# COMPACT_ATOMS: atom_id res chain seq x y z
N MET A 1 44.66 47.31 -31.57
CA MET A 1 43.58 48.31 -31.75
C MET A 1 43.11 48.78 -30.38
N ARG A 2 43.22 50.09 -30.15
CA ARG A 2 42.60 51.00 -29.16
C ARG A 2 42.19 50.54 -27.74
N PRO A 3 42.37 51.41 -26.71
CA PRO A 3 42.38 51.03 -25.30
C PRO A 3 41.33 51.82 -24.44
N ILE A 4 41.43 51.71 -23.09
CA ILE A 4 40.97 52.66 -22.04
C ILE A 4 39.44 52.66 -21.77
N LEU A 5 38.90 52.21 -20.63
CA LEU A 5 39.07 52.54 -19.19
C LEU A 5 38.38 53.87 -18.76
N LEU A 6 37.60 53.76 -17.68
CA LEU A 6 37.17 54.79 -16.71
C LEU A 6 35.97 55.70 -17.05
N GLY A 7 35.05 55.80 -16.08
CA GLY A 7 33.97 56.79 -16.08
C GLY A 7 32.98 56.63 -14.92
N LEU A 8 33.48 56.66 -13.68
CA LEU A 8 32.68 56.78 -12.46
C LEU A 8 32.13 58.22 -12.36
N ILE A 9 30.81 58.42 -12.36
CA ILE A 9 30.19 59.64 -11.83
C ILE A 9 29.03 59.26 -10.92
N VAL A 10 29.26 59.54 -9.64
CA VAL A 10 28.32 59.61 -8.54
C VAL A 10 27.55 60.93 -8.67
N LEU A 11 26.22 60.88 -8.55
CA LEU A 11 25.45 62.06 -8.13
C LEU A 11 24.52 61.65 -6.98
N VAL A 12 24.91 62.08 -5.78
CA VAL A 12 24.10 62.08 -4.56
C VAL A 12 23.73 63.54 -4.29
N ALA A 13 22.44 63.84 -4.17
CA ALA A 13 21.91 64.96 -3.37
C ALA A 13 20.40 64.74 -3.17
N VAL A 14 19.93 64.24 -2.03
CA VAL A 14 19.63 64.89 -0.72
C VAL A 14 18.10 65.06 -0.54
N LEU A 15 17.62 64.34 0.49
CA LEU A 15 16.32 64.23 1.18
C LEU A 15 15.83 65.59 1.78
N PRO A 16 14.56 65.78 2.27
CA PRO A 16 13.89 65.00 3.35
C PRO A 16 12.34 64.83 3.17
N SER A 17 11.55 64.08 3.93
CA SER A 17 11.57 63.77 5.37
C SER A 17 10.56 62.64 5.74
N CYS A 18 10.91 61.86 6.77
CA CYS A 18 10.06 61.34 7.87
C CYS A 18 8.84 60.43 7.59
N MET A 19 8.90 59.15 7.98
CA MET A 19 8.53 58.66 9.34
C MET A 19 8.64 57.13 9.45
N GLN A 20 9.09 56.71 10.63
CA GLN A 20 9.21 55.34 11.14
C GLN A 20 7.89 54.55 11.16
N GLY A 21 7.98 53.24 10.93
CA GLY A 21 6.96 52.27 11.28
C GLY A 21 7.54 50.86 11.27
N ASP A 22 8.03 50.41 12.42
CA ASP A 22 8.34 48.99 12.69
C ASP A 22 7.06 48.14 12.56
N GLY A 23 7.17 46.99 11.90
CA GLY A 23 6.03 46.13 11.62
C GLY A 23 6.42 44.77 11.06
N GLN A 24 7.06 43.98 11.91
CA GLN A 24 7.03 42.52 12.04
C GLN A 24 6.38 41.67 10.93
N LYS A 25 7.17 40.67 10.51
CA LYS A 25 6.84 39.41 9.82
C LYS A 25 5.37 38.97 9.92
N ASP A 26 4.81 38.56 8.79
CA ASP A 26 3.97 37.36 8.71
C ASP A 26 4.03 36.78 7.28
N GLY A 27 5.08 36.02 7.02
CA GLY A 27 5.08 35.02 5.96
C GLY A 27 4.17 33.87 6.40
N LYS A 28 2.87 33.97 6.15
CA LYS A 28 1.98 32.81 6.19
C LYS A 28 2.33 31.94 4.99
N GLN A 29 3.17 30.93 5.24
CA GLN A 29 3.17 29.70 4.45
C GLN A 29 1.72 29.26 4.32
N GLY A 30 1.24 29.16 3.07
CA GLY A 30 -0.05 28.55 2.78
C GLY A 30 -0.01 27.12 3.31
N ALA A 31 -0.69 26.88 4.41
CA ALA A 31 -1.04 25.52 4.79
C ALA A 31 -1.91 24.99 3.65
N ASP A 32 -1.42 23.95 2.96
CA ASP A 32 -2.23 23.13 2.06
C ASP A 32 -3.44 22.65 2.85
N THR A 33 -4.54 23.40 2.75
CA THR A 33 -5.77 23.10 3.47
C THR A 33 -6.45 22.01 2.67
N PHE A 34 -6.53 20.82 3.25
CA PHE A 34 -7.32 19.73 2.70
C PHE A 34 -8.76 20.21 2.52
N VAL A 35 -9.22 20.26 1.27
CA VAL A 35 -10.62 20.56 0.95
C VAL A 35 -11.33 19.23 0.75
N PRO A 36 -12.23 18.82 1.67
CA PRO A 36 -12.97 17.56 1.53
C PRO A 36 -13.88 17.60 0.30
N LEU A 37 -14.11 16.44 -0.31
CA LEU A 37 -15.04 16.33 -1.43
C LEU A 37 -16.47 16.58 -0.97
N SER A 38 -17.26 17.26 -1.81
CA SER A 38 -18.69 17.37 -1.56
C SER A 38 -19.34 15.97 -1.58
N PRO A 39 -20.40 15.74 -0.77
CA PRO A 39 -21.11 14.45 -0.74
C PRO A 39 -21.50 13.95 -2.14
N ASP A 40 -22.02 14.81 -3.00
CA ASP A 40 -22.42 14.46 -4.37
C ASP A 40 -21.23 14.03 -5.25
N SER A 41 -20.08 14.68 -5.10
CA SER A 41 -18.88 14.32 -5.86
C SER A 41 -18.33 12.98 -5.39
N LEU A 42 -18.33 12.75 -4.08
CA LEU A 42 -17.92 11.49 -3.48
C LEU A 42 -18.83 10.33 -3.95
N SER A 43 -20.16 10.50 -3.88
CA SER A 43 -21.13 9.50 -4.34
C SER A 43 -21.00 9.19 -5.83
N ARG A 44 -20.72 10.19 -6.68
CA ARG A 44 -20.47 9.98 -8.11
C ARG A 44 -19.20 9.18 -8.36
N LEU A 45 -18.10 9.54 -7.71
CA LEU A 45 -16.84 8.80 -7.82
C LEU A 45 -17.02 7.34 -7.37
N TYR A 46 -17.63 7.15 -6.20
CA TYR A 46 -17.96 5.82 -5.67
C TYR A 46 -18.73 4.96 -6.69
N THR A 47 -19.83 5.50 -7.22
CA THR A 47 -20.65 4.79 -8.21
C THR A 47 -19.86 4.46 -9.48
N SER A 48 -19.02 5.39 -9.93
CA SER A 48 -18.18 5.19 -11.12
C SER A 48 -17.14 4.09 -10.92
N TYR A 49 -16.51 4.02 -9.74
CA TYR A 49 -15.53 2.98 -9.41
C TYR A 49 -16.20 1.62 -9.21
N LEU A 50 -17.33 1.56 -8.50
CA LEU A 50 -18.10 0.33 -8.35
C LEU A 50 -18.53 -0.25 -9.69
N ALA A 51 -18.98 0.60 -10.62
CA ALA A 51 -19.36 0.15 -11.95
C ALA A 51 -18.20 -0.52 -12.70
N LYS A 52 -16.96 -0.07 -12.50
CA LYS A 52 -15.75 -0.68 -13.07
C LYS A 52 -15.36 -2.00 -12.37
N ALA A 53 -15.60 -2.12 -11.05
CA ALA A 53 -15.17 -3.26 -10.24
C ALA A 53 -16.05 -4.53 -10.34
N LYS A 54 -17.25 -4.44 -10.94
CA LYS A 54 -18.33 -5.46 -10.86
C LYS A 54 -18.00 -6.90 -11.30
N GLN A 55 -16.85 -7.18 -11.91
CA GLN A 55 -16.47 -8.53 -12.34
C GLN A 55 -15.60 -9.32 -11.35
N THR A 56 -15.02 -8.67 -10.34
CA THR A 56 -14.04 -9.31 -9.43
C THR A 56 -14.21 -8.88 -7.97
N ALA A 57 -15.41 -8.47 -7.55
CA ALA A 57 -15.64 -7.95 -6.20
C ALA A 57 -15.61 -9.08 -5.16
N MET A 58 -14.73 -8.94 -4.16
CA MET A 58 -14.71 -9.78 -2.96
C MET A 58 -15.97 -9.52 -2.10
N PRO A 59 -16.43 -10.51 -1.32
CA PRO A 59 -17.53 -10.29 -0.38
C PRO A 59 -17.13 -9.28 0.70
N THR A 60 -18.10 -8.52 1.21
CA THR A 60 -17.89 -7.53 2.29
C THR A 60 -18.01 -8.13 3.69
N GLN A 61 -18.12 -9.45 3.79
CA GLN A 61 -18.22 -10.17 5.05
C GLN A 61 -17.46 -11.48 4.91
N GLN A 62 -16.76 -11.87 5.97
CA GLN A 62 -16.02 -13.11 5.98
C GLN A 62 -16.94 -14.33 6.01
N ILE A 63 -16.64 -15.33 5.19
CA ILE A 63 -17.29 -16.63 5.22
C ILE A 63 -16.55 -17.50 6.25
N ILE A 64 -17.28 -18.03 7.23
CA ILE A 64 -16.71 -18.86 8.29
C ILE A 64 -16.78 -20.32 7.89
N GLU A 65 -15.62 -20.92 7.62
CA GLU A 65 -15.47 -22.35 7.38
C GLU A 65 -14.16 -22.83 8.02
N VAL A 66 -14.23 -23.93 8.77
CA VAL A 66 -13.06 -24.45 9.48
C VAL A 66 -11.96 -24.84 8.49
N GLY A 67 -10.74 -24.34 8.71
CA GLY A 67 -9.59 -24.64 7.86
C GLY A 67 -9.54 -23.84 6.56
N LYS A 68 -10.38 -22.83 6.38
CA LYS A 68 -10.33 -21.92 5.22
C LYS A 68 -10.33 -20.45 5.62
N LEU A 69 -9.76 -19.62 4.77
CA LEU A 69 -9.78 -18.17 4.87
C LEU A 69 -10.19 -17.56 3.53
N TYR A 70 -11.48 -17.28 3.39
CA TYR A 70 -12.03 -16.68 2.18
C TYR A 70 -11.56 -15.22 2.01
N PRO A 71 -11.45 -14.72 0.76
CA PRO A 71 -11.21 -13.31 0.51
C PRO A 71 -12.35 -12.46 1.02
N VAL A 72 -12.02 -11.31 1.62
CA VAL A 72 -12.99 -10.32 2.09
C VAL A 72 -12.48 -8.91 1.79
N ASP A 73 -13.38 -8.02 1.43
CA ASP A 73 -13.09 -6.61 1.23
C ASP A 73 -14.22 -5.73 1.77
N GLU A 74 -13.98 -5.13 2.93
CA GLU A 74 -14.93 -4.24 3.57
C GLU A 74 -14.88 -2.81 3.05
N ALA A 75 -13.91 -2.44 2.20
CA ALA A 75 -13.77 -1.07 1.73
C ALA A 75 -15.08 -0.49 1.13
N PRO A 76 -15.90 -1.23 0.36
CA PRO A 76 -17.19 -0.73 -0.14
C PRO A 76 -18.21 -0.32 0.94
N LEU A 77 -18.01 -0.72 2.21
CA LEU A 77 -18.85 -0.34 3.35
C LEU A 77 -18.64 1.10 3.81
N ASP A 78 -17.52 1.74 3.43
CA ASP A 78 -17.27 3.17 3.65
C ASP A 78 -16.97 3.86 2.32
N THR A 79 -17.91 4.67 1.86
CA THR A 79 -17.82 5.42 0.59
C THR A 79 -16.55 6.27 0.50
N GLY A 80 -16.16 6.92 1.60
CA GLY A 80 -15.00 7.80 1.67
C GLY A 80 -13.70 7.02 1.52
N PHE A 81 -13.57 5.94 2.28
CA PHE A 81 -12.42 5.05 2.21
C PHE A 81 -12.31 4.34 0.87
N TYR A 82 -13.42 3.85 0.31
CA TYR A 82 -13.43 3.20 -1.00
C TYR A 82 -12.88 4.14 -2.08
N VAL A 83 -13.38 5.37 -2.15
CA VAL A 83 -12.88 6.38 -3.11
C VAL A 83 -11.41 6.71 -2.85
N PHE A 84 -11.02 6.89 -1.59
CA PHE A 84 -9.62 7.09 -1.21
C PHE A 84 -8.72 5.95 -1.71
N ARG A 85 -9.12 4.69 -1.51
CA ARG A 85 -8.35 3.52 -1.93
C ARG A 85 -8.24 3.44 -3.45
N GLU A 86 -9.31 3.70 -4.18
CA GLU A 86 -9.30 3.66 -5.65
C GLU A 86 -8.45 4.79 -6.26
N LEU A 87 -8.35 5.94 -5.59
CA LEU A 87 -7.37 6.97 -5.94
C LEU A 87 -5.94 6.53 -5.63
N LEU A 88 -5.69 5.91 -4.48
CA LEU A 88 -4.38 5.34 -4.15
C LEU A 88 -3.94 4.27 -5.16
N ARG A 89 -4.85 3.42 -5.62
CA ARG A 89 -4.55 2.42 -6.67
C ARG A 89 -4.13 3.09 -7.98
N GLN A 90 -4.75 4.22 -8.35
CA GLN A 90 -4.30 5.01 -9.50
C GLN A 90 -2.92 5.62 -9.26
N THR A 91 -2.68 6.23 -8.10
CA THR A 91 -1.37 6.74 -7.69
C THR A 91 -0.28 5.67 -7.81
N VAL A 92 -0.58 4.43 -7.38
CA VAL A 92 0.35 3.28 -7.49
C VAL A 92 0.58 2.87 -8.93
N ALA A 93 -0.49 2.79 -9.75
CA ALA A 93 -0.39 2.44 -11.17
C ALA A 93 0.42 3.48 -11.96
N ASP A 94 0.22 4.76 -11.66
CA ASP A 94 0.90 5.90 -12.29
C ASP A 94 2.30 6.15 -11.69
N LYS A 95 2.65 5.45 -10.60
CA LYS A 95 3.90 5.63 -9.84
C LYS A 95 4.10 7.09 -9.39
N ASP A 96 3.00 7.75 -9.01
CA ASP A 96 2.97 9.16 -8.61
C ASP A 96 3.46 9.32 -7.16
N VAL A 97 4.72 9.69 -7.01
CA VAL A 97 5.33 9.94 -5.70
C VAL A 97 4.66 11.10 -4.97
N ILE A 98 4.26 12.16 -5.68
CA ILE A 98 3.65 13.34 -5.04
C ILE A 98 2.27 12.96 -4.49
N GLY A 99 1.46 12.27 -5.29
CA GLY A 99 0.17 11.72 -4.87
C GLY A 99 0.33 10.76 -3.69
N LEU A 100 1.34 9.89 -3.72
CA LEU A 100 1.59 8.93 -2.65
C LEU A 100 1.96 9.63 -1.34
N MET A 101 2.86 10.61 -1.39
CA MET A 101 3.31 11.33 -0.19
C MET A 101 2.21 12.17 0.46
N LYS A 102 1.14 12.51 -0.27
CA LYS A 102 -0.07 13.12 0.34
C LYS A 102 -0.87 12.13 1.18
N ILE A 103 -0.73 10.83 0.94
CA ILE A 103 -1.46 9.76 1.63
C ILE A 103 -0.63 9.17 2.76
N VAL A 104 0.69 9.14 2.63
CA VAL A 104 1.60 8.69 3.68
C VAL A 104 1.49 9.61 4.90
N ASP A 105 1.30 9.01 6.08
CA ASP A 105 1.37 9.72 7.35
C ASP A 105 2.82 10.20 7.59
N PRO A 106 3.06 11.46 8.00
CA PRO A 106 4.41 11.93 8.34
C PRO A 106 5.16 11.04 9.35
N GLN A 107 4.41 10.38 10.24
CA GLN A 107 4.90 9.45 11.27
C GLN A 107 4.68 7.98 10.90
N ILE A 108 4.56 7.65 9.61
CA ILE A 108 4.36 6.27 9.14
C ILE A 108 5.35 5.29 9.78
N GLN A 109 4.84 4.16 10.25
CA GLN A 109 5.67 3.02 10.64
C GLN A 109 6.04 2.21 9.40
N CYS A 110 7.33 2.15 9.08
CA CYS A 110 7.87 1.38 7.94
C CYS A 110 8.96 0.36 8.35
N SER A 111 9.30 0.31 9.65
CA SER A 111 10.14 -0.72 10.25
C SER A 111 9.70 -1.07 11.69
N PHE A 112 10.27 -2.14 12.25
CA PHE A 112 10.12 -2.51 13.67
C PHE A 112 11.22 -1.90 14.57
N GLY A 113 12.20 -1.23 13.97
CA GLY A 113 13.23 -0.48 14.69
C GLY A 113 12.87 1.01 14.78
N ASP A 114 13.88 1.84 15.03
CA ASP A 114 13.69 3.28 15.22
C ASP A 114 13.64 4.08 13.89
N ASP A 115 13.99 3.49 12.74
CA ASP A 115 13.96 4.18 11.44
C ASP A 115 12.55 4.16 10.85
N ASN A 116 11.77 5.18 11.20
CA ASN A 116 10.37 5.37 10.77
C ASN A 116 10.12 6.81 10.28
N GLY A 117 8.91 7.07 9.80
CA GLY A 117 8.45 8.36 9.29
C GLY A 117 8.70 8.56 7.80
N ALA A 118 8.12 9.63 7.25
CA ALA A 118 8.10 9.86 5.80
C ALA A 118 9.50 9.89 5.15
N ALA A 119 10.51 10.42 5.83
CA ALA A 119 11.87 10.44 5.32
C ALA A 119 12.51 9.04 5.26
N ALA A 120 12.26 8.20 6.27
CA ALA A 120 12.71 6.80 6.27
C ALA A 120 12.01 6.01 5.17
N PHE A 121 10.69 6.19 5.04
CA PHE A 121 9.89 5.60 3.98
C PHE A 121 10.45 5.90 2.58
N VAL A 122 10.72 7.17 2.27
CA VAL A 122 11.26 7.58 0.96
C VAL A 122 12.62 6.92 0.67
N ARG A 123 13.50 6.83 1.66
CA ARG A 123 14.81 6.17 1.52
C ARG A 123 14.68 4.66 1.33
N GLN A 124 13.91 4.00 2.19
CA GLN A 124 13.69 2.55 2.17
C GLN A 124 13.14 2.08 0.83
N TRP A 125 12.23 2.86 0.25
CA TRP A 125 11.59 2.52 -1.02
C TRP A 125 12.26 3.14 -2.24
N GLU A 126 13.37 3.87 -2.08
CA GLU A 126 14.13 4.46 -3.18
C GLU A 126 13.28 5.33 -4.13
N ILE A 127 12.35 6.10 -3.57
CA ILE A 127 11.47 7.02 -4.32
C ILE A 127 11.92 8.49 -4.22
N ASP A 128 13.20 8.70 -3.89
CA ASP A 128 13.85 9.99 -3.72
C ASP A 128 14.29 10.63 -5.04
N THR A 129 14.38 9.85 -6.13
CA THR A 129 14.81 10.33 -7.44
C THR A 129 13.96 9.80 -8.59
N PRO A 130 13.81 10.58 -9.68
CA PRO A 130 13.10 10.12 -10.88
C PRO A 130 13.72 8.89 -11.55
N ALA A 131 15.01 8.62 -11.35
CA ALA A 131 15.70 7.47 -11.93
C ALA A 131 15.33 6.16 -11.23
N LYS A 132 15.20 6.18 -9.89
CA LYS A 132 14.90 4.98 -9.09
C LYS A 132 13.40 4.71 -8.97
N THR A 133 12.59 5.77 -8.92
CA THR A 133 11.14 5.71 -8.70
C THR A 133 10.44 4.69 -9.60
N PRO A 134 10.65 4.64 -10.93
CA PRO A 134 9.93 3.73 -11.80
C PRO A 134 10.19 2.24 -11.51
N THR A 135 11.34 1.91 -10.93
CA THR A 135 11.77 0.53 -10.65
C THR A 135 11.65 0.15 -9.18
N SER A 136 11.15 1.05 -8.32
CA SER A 136 10.94 0.77 -6.90
C SER A 136 10.00 -0.43 -6.71
N GLN A 137 10.37 -1.33 -5.80
CA GLN A 137 9.56 -2.49 -5.41
C GLN A 137 8.27 -2.07 -4.68
N LEU A 138 8.21 -0.84 -4.17
CA LEU A 138 7.06 -0.30 -3.46
C LEU A 138 5.76 -0.45 -4.26
N TRP A 139 5.81 -0.18 -5.56
CA TRP A 139 4.62 -0.19 -6.41
C TRP A 139 4.01 -1.58 -6.50
N GLY A 140 4.85 -2.62 -6.66
CA GLY A 140 4.38 -4.00 -6.66
C GLY A 140 3.86 -4.45 -5.30
N VAL A 141 4.51 -4.00 -4.21
CA VAL A 141 4.07 -4.28 -2.84
C VAL A 141 2.70 -3.65 -2.56
N LEU A 142 2.53 -2.36 -2.85
CA LEU A 142 1.25 -1.67 -2.64
C LEU A 142 0.16 -2.21 -3.55
N ASP A 143 0.44 -2.52 -4.82
CA ASP A 143 -0.53 -3.15 -5.72
C ASP A 143 -1.04 -4.47 -5.14
N GLY A 144 -0.14 -5.32 -4.66
CA GLY A 144 -0.49 -6.59 -4.01
C GLY A 144 -1.35 -6.41 -2.75
N ILE A 145 -0.95 -5.50 -1.86
CA ILE A 145 -1.71 -5.19 -0.63
C ILE A 145 -3.13 -4.70 -0.97
N LEU A 146 -3.25 -3.74 -1.89
CA LEU A 146 -4.52 -3.09 -2.24
C LEU A 146 -5.45 -4.01 -3.04
N ALA A 147 -4.90 -4.91 -3.85
CA ALA A 147 -5.65 -5.94 -4.56
C ALA A 147 -6.15 -7.04 -3.61
N GLY A 148 -5.43 -7.28 -2.51
CA GLY A 148 -5.74 -8.28 -1.50
C GLY A 148 -6.84 -7.90 -0.52
N GLY A 149 -7.70 -6.93 -0.83
CA GLY A 149 -8.85 -6.56 -0.01
C GLY A 149 -8.45 -6.08 1.40
N GLY A 150 -9.34 -6.25 2.37
CA GLY A 150 -9.08 -5.83 3.73
C GLY A 150 -10.33 -5.67 4.57
N VAL A 151 -10.13 -5.37 5.84
CA VAL A 151 -11.20 -5.25 6.84
C VAL A 151 -11.01 -3.99 7.67
N PHE A 152 -12.12 -3.43 8.17
CA PHE A 152 -12.08 -2.41 9.19
C PHE A 152 -11.85 -3.01 10.57
N ASN A 153 -11.21 -2.25 11.45
CA ASN A 153 -11.28 -2.54 12.88
C ASN A 153 -12.69 -2.30 13.42
N GLU A 154 -12.96 -2.72 14.67
CA GLU A 154 -14.29 -2.63 15.28
C GLU A 154 -14.87 -1.21 15.28
N SER A 155 -14.02 -0.21 15.48
CA SER A 155 -14.42 1.20 15.53
C SER A 155 -14.55 1.87 14.16
N LYS A 156 -14.23 1.15 13.07
CA LYS A 156 -14.26 1.62 11.67
C LYS A 156 -13.45 2.90 11.41
N ASN A 157 -12.42 3.12 12.21
CA ASN A 157 -11.48 4.23 12.06
C ASN A 157 -10.14 3.79 11.46
N GLU A 158 -9.89 2.48 11.38
CA GLU A 158 -8.72 1.90 10.73
C GLU A 158 -9.13 0.79 9.77
N PHE A 159 -8.41 0.68 8.65
CA PHE A 159 -8.54 -0.39 7.67
C PHE A 159 -7.22 -1.14 7.54
N TYR A 160 -7.30 -2.48 7.58
CA TYR A 160 -6.16 -3.38 7.51
C TYR A 160 -6.16 -4.11 6.17
N ALA A 161 -5.03 -4.04 5.46
CA ALA A 161 -4.83 -4.68 4.16
C ALA A 161 -3.50 -5.45 4.13
N PRO A 162 -3.42 -6.62 3.46
CA PRO A 162 -4.53 -7.34 2.84
C PRO A 162 -5.44 -8.01 3.88
N TYR A 163 -6.56 -8.58 3.43
CA TYR A 163 -7.53 -9.27 4.31
C TYR A 163 -6.89 -10.39 5.14
N VAL A 164 -5.87 -11.06 4.57
CA VAL A 164 -5.17 -12.16 5.23
C VAL A 164 -4.53 -11.69 6.53
N PHE A 165 -4.00 -10.47 6.58
CA PHE A 165 -3.47 -9.90 7.84
C PHE A 165 -4.59 -9.61 8.83
N GLY A 166 -5.64 -8.91 8.38
CA GLY A 166 -6.72 -8.46 9.28
C GLY A 166 -7.67 -9.55 9.77
N THR A 167 -7.65 -10.74 9.17
CA THR A 167 -8.61 -11.82 9.47
C THR A 167 -7.97 -13.19 9.67
N PHE A 168 -6.63 -13.28 9.77
CA PHE A 168 -5.98 -14.57 10.00
C PHE A 168 -6.47 -15.19 11.31
N PRO A 169 -6.87 -16.48 11.33
CA PRO A 169 -7.43 -17.05 12.55
C PRO A 169 -6.35 -17.32 13.59
N GLU A 170 -6.56 -16.84 14.81
CA GLU A 170 -5.58 -16.90 15.92
C GLU A 170 -5.13 -18.32 16.29
N GLN A 171 -5.92 -19.35 15.98
CA GLN A 171 -5.55 -20.73 16.27
C GLN A 171 -4.39 -21.27 15.40
N TYR A 172 -4.00 -20.55 14.35
CA TYR A 172 -2.88 -20.90 13.49
C TYR A 172 -1.71 -19.95 13.75
N ASP A 173 -0.52 -20.51 13.95
CA ASP A 173 0.70 -19.73 14.06
C ASP A 173 1.01 -19.04 12.72
N SER A 174 0.99 -17.71 12.71
CA SER A 174 1.13 -16.88 11.51
C SER A 174 2.51 -16.96 10.86
N TYR A 175 3.52 -17.50 11.54
CA TYR A 175 4.86 -17.73 10.99
C TYR A 175 5.00 -19.08 10.29
N THR A 176 4.18 -20.06 10.67
CA THR A 176 4.25 -21.43 10.14
C THR A 176 3.02 -21.81 9.32
N TYR A 177 2.03 -20.94 9.22
CA TYR A 177 0.83 -21.12 8.41
C TYR A 177 0.60 -19.97 7.45
N GLY A 178 -0.01 -20.30 6.31
CA GLY A 178 -0.50 -19.33 5.32
C GLY A 178 -1.89 -19.71 4.82
N ALA A 179 -2.53 -18.80 4.09
CA ALA A 179 -3.83 -19.01 3.47
C ALA A 179 -3.68 -19.05 1.94
N VAL A 180 -4.26 -20.04 1.29
CA VAL A 180 -4.42 -20.03 -0.16
C VAL A 180 -5.33 -18.85 -0.54
N THR A 181 -4.94 -17.99 -1.47
CA THR A 181 -5.70 -16.76 -1.78
C THR A 181 -6.60 -16.88 -3.01
N GLY A 182 -6.54 -18.01 -3.72
CA GLY A 182 -7.30 -18.25 -4.95
C GLY A 182 -8.26 -19.43 -4.85
N SER A 183 -9.20 -19.47 -5.79
CA SER A 183 -10.00 -20.66 -6.09
C SER A 183 -9.33 -21.51 -7.16
N GLY A 184 -9.46 -22.83 -7.07
CA GLY A 184 -8.93 -23.77 -8.06
C GLY A 184 -7.39 -23.81 -8.13
N VAL A 185 -6.69 -23.46 -7.04
CA VAL A 185 -5.23 -23.44 -7.02
C VAL A 185 -4.69 -24.86 -7.07
N ARG A 186 -3.68 -25.07 -7.91
CA ARG A 186 -3.07 -26.38 -8.13
C ARG A 186 -1.93 -26.60 -7.15
N LEU A 187 -2.10 -27.58 -6.27
CA LEU A 187 -1.04 -28.12 -5.45
C LEU A 187 -0.25 -29.13 -6.28
N ARG A 188 1.07 -28.97 -6.34
CA ARG A 188 1.94 -29.70 -7.27
C ARG A 188 2.90 -30.64 -6.56
N ALA A 189 3.35 -31.69 -7.24
CA ALA A 189 4.28 -32.67 -6.65
C ALA A 189 5.69 -32.10 -6.46
N GLU A 190 6.10 -31.18 -7.33
CA GLU A 190 7.41 -30.50 -7.32
C GLU A 190 7.24 -28.99 -7.55
N PRO A 191 8.20 -28.14 -7.13
CA PRO A 191 8.14 -26.69 -7.26
C PRO A 191 8.40 -26.21 -8.70
N ASN A 192 7.55 -26.63 -9.64
CA ASN A 192 7.59 -26.21 -11.04
C ASN A 192 6.21 -26.33 -11.69
N LEU A 193 5.98 -25.65 -12.81
CA LEU A 193 4.66 -25.58 -13.46
C LEU A 193 4.27 -26.85 -14.24
N THR A 194 5.19 -27.78 -14.44
CA THR A 194 5.00 -28.97 -15.28
C THR A 194 4.82 -30.25 -14.48
N SER A 195 5.09 -30.24 -13.18
CA SER A 195 4.94 -31.38 -12.30
C SER A 195 3.46 -31.76 -12.11
N GLU A 196 3.25 -33.00 -11.68
CA GLU A 196 1.92 -33.55 -11.44
C GLU A 196 1.11 -32.67 -10.48
N ILE A 197 -0.19 -32.53 -10.76
CA ILE A 197 -1.13 -31.87 -9.87
C ILE A 197 -1.58 -32.89 -8.83
N VAL A 198 -1.12 -32.72 -7.59
CA VAL A 198 -1.47 -33.57 -6.44
C VAL A 198 -2.93 -33.34 -6.04
N LYS A 199 -3.37 -32.08 -6.03
CA LYS A 199 -4.71 -31.67 -5.61
C LYS A 199 -5.07 -30.29 -6.15
N THR A 200 -6.36 -30.01 -6.26
CA THR A 200 -6.89 -28.66 -6.45
C THR A 200 -7.48 -28.18 -5.12
N ILE A 201 -7.05 -27.01 -4.67
CA ILE A 201 -7.37 -26.44 -3.35
C ILE A 201 -7.89 -25.02 -3.51
N SER A 202 -8.64 -24.51 -2.54
CA SER A 202 -9.28 -23.20 -2.60
C SER A 202 -9.43 -22.64 -1.20
N TYR A 203 -8.76 -21.52 -0.95
CA TYR A 203 -8.86 -20.78 0.32
C TYR A 203 -8.42 -21.56 1.56
N ASP A 204 -7.82 -22.75 1.38
CA ASP A 204 -7.36 -23.59 2.47
C ASP A 204 -6.24 -22.90 3.27
N ILE A 205 -6.30 -23.03 4.60
CA ILE A 205 -5.19 -22.69 5.49
C ILE A 205 -4.25 -23.88 5.53
N VAL A 206 -2.97 -23.63 5.29
CA VAL A 206 -1.96 -24.68 5.11
C VAL A 206 -0.73 -24.38 5.96
N GLU A 207 -0.11 -25.43 6.49
CA GLU A 207 1.17 -25.34 7.19
C GLU A 207 2.29 -25.23 6.15
N ILE A 208 3.21 -24.29 6.33
CA ILE A 208 4.36 -24.06 5.46
C ILE A 208 5.53 -24.87 6.01
N LEU A 209 6.04 -25.79 5.19
CA LEU A 209 7.14 -26.66 5.55
C LEU A 209 8.48 -26.11 5.05
N GLU A 210 8.51 -25.67 3.80
CA GLU A 210 9.72 -25.24 3.11
C GLU A 210 9.40 -24.13 2.11
N THR A 211 10.36 -23.24 1.86
CA THR A 211 10.31 -22.22 0.81
C THR A 211 11.46 -22.47 -0.16
N SER A 212 11.20 -22.43 -1.47
CA SER A 212 12.26 -22.61 -2.46
C SER A 212 13.26 -21.46 -2.40
N GLU A 213 14.55 -21.77 -2.57
CA GLU A 213 15.61 -20.77 -2.55
C GLU A 213 15.52 -19.80 -3.74
N ALA A 214 15.21 -20.34 -4.93
CA ALA A 214 15.05 -19.56 -6.14
C ALA A 214 13.56 -19.32 -6.43
N PRO A 215 13.18 -18.08 -6.80
CA PRO A 215 11.84 -17.79 -7.27
C PRO A 215 11.68 -18.22 -8.73
N ASP A 216 10.46 -18.65 -9.07
CA ASP A 216 10.04 -18.82 -10.45
C ASP A 216 9.33 -17.57 -10.94
N THR A 217 9.55 -17.22 -12.20
CA THR A 217 8.88 -16.08 -12.84
C THR A 217 7.68 -16.55 -13.65
N LEU A 218 6.50 -16.07 -13.30
CA LEU A 218 5.26 -16.32 -14.04
C LEU A 218 4.57 -14.99 -14.33
N ALA A 219 4.23 -14.76 -15.60
CA ALA A 219 3.56 -13.53 -16.05
C ALA A 219 4.26 -12.24 -15.56
N GLY A 220 5.61 -12.24 -15.57
CA GLY A 220 6.43 -11.09 -15.17
C GLY A 220 6.56 -10.87 -13.66
N ARG A 221 6.02 -11.77 -12.82
CA ARG A 221 6.18 -11.72 -11.37
C ARG A 221 7.02 -12.89 -10.90
N ALA A 222 7.96 -12.64 -10.00
CA ALA A 222 8.83 -13.66 -9.41
C ALA A 222 8.33 -14.00 -8.00
N HIS A 223 8.04 -15.27 -7.75
CA HIS A 223 7.66 -15.75 -6.42
C HIS A 223 8.35 -17.10 -6.14
N PRO A 224 8.73 -17.36 -4.88
CA PRO A 224 9.17 -18.68 -4.48
C PRO A 224 8.00 -19.67 -4.54
N TRP A 225 8.34 -20.96 -4.56
CA TRP A 225 7.41 -22.03 -4.28
C TRP A 225 7.43 -22.33 -2.78
N TYR A 226 6.26 -22.63 -2.23
CA TYR A 226 6.12 -23.09 -0.86
C TYR A 226 5.72 -24.55 -0.87
N LYS A 227 6.47 -25.39 -0.17
CA LYS A 227 6.01 -26.72 0.21
C LYS A 227 5.06 -26.56 1.38
N VAL A 228 3.85 -27.07 1.23
CA VAL A 228 2.80 -26.92 2.23
C VAL A 228 2.20 -28.27 2.60
N LYS A 229 1.70 -28.36 3.83
CA LYS A 229 0.97 -29.51 4.37
C LYS A 229 -0.45 -29.12 4.70
N MET A 230 -1.39 -29.90 4.19
CA MET A 230 -2.81 -29.71 4.35
C MET A 230 -3.32 -30.36 5.65
N ALA A 231 -4.56 -30.05 6.04
CA ALA A 231 -5.21 -30.67 7.18
C ALA A 231 -5.33 -32.21 7.05
N ASP A 232 -5.52 -32.72 5.83
CA ASP A 232 -5.54 -34.16 5.50
C ASP A 232 -4.14 -34.79 5.41
N LYS A 233 -3.09 -34.07 5.84
CA LYS A 233 -1.67 -34.45 5.81
C LYS A 233 -1.08 -34.62 4.42
N LYS A 234 -1.81 -34.30 3.35
CA LYS A 234 -1.21 -34.26 2.01
C LYS A 234 -0.27 -33.07 1.90
N GLU A 235 0.84 -33.30 1.21
CA GLU A 235 1.85 -32.29 0.93
C GLU A 235 1.93 -31.99 -0.56
N GLY A 236 2.45 -30.81 -0.87
CA GLY A 236 2.84 -30.43 -2.22
C GLY A 236 3.30 -28.99 -2.28
N TYR A 237 3.55 -28.51 -3.48
CA TYR A 237 4.09 -27.19 -3.75
C TYR A 237 3.03 -26.26 -4.32
N ILE A 238 2.98 -25.04 -3.80
CA ILE A 238 2.14 -23.94 -4.29
C ILE A 238 3.04 -22.79 -4.73
N TYR A 239 2.70 -22.19 -5.87
CA TYR A 239 3.39 -20.99 -6.35
C TYR A 239 3.04 -19.81 -5.45
N GLY A 240 4.04 -19.08 -4.95
CA GLY A 240 3.88 -18.10 -3.87
C GLY A 240 2.89 -16.98 -4.14
N GLN A 241 2.57 -16.68 -5.41
CA GLN A 241 1.51 -15.73 -5.75
C GLN A 241 0.13 -16.12 -5.17
N PHE A 242 -0.11 -17.41 -4.96
CA PHE A 242 -1.38 -17.94 -4.44
C PHE A 242 -1.36 -18.20 -2.93
N LEU A 243 -0.32 -17.77 -2.22
CA LEU A 243 -0.19 -17.94 -0.77
C LEU A 243 -0.12 -16.56 -0.09
N GLY A 244 -1.13 -16.27 0.71
CA GLY A 244 -1.18 -15.10 1.58
C GLY A 244 -0.57 -15.41 2.93
N LEU A 245 0.33 -14.55 3.38
CA LEU A 245 1.00 -14.63 4.69
C LEU A 245 0.52 -13.48 5.56
N SER A 246 0.04 -13.77 6.77
CA SER A 246 -0.41 -12.73 7.71
C SER A 246 0.76 -11.82 8.16
N VAL A 247 1.95 -12.41 8.32
CA VAL A 247 3.21 -11.68 8.60
C VAL A 247 3.85 -11.08 7.35
N GLY A 248 3.23 -11.22 6.17
CA GLY A 248 3.71 -10.61 4.93
C GLY A 248 3.62 -9.08 4.94
N TYR A 249 3.84 -8.48 3.77
CA TYR A 249 3.63 -7.05 3.57
C TYR A 249 2.17 -6.67 3.86
N ARG A 250 2.00 -5.65 4.70
CA ARG A 250 0.70 -5.17 5.16
C ARG A 250 0.71 -3.66 5.35
N ALA A 251 -0.43 -3.05 5.08
CA ALA A 251 -0.65 -1.64 5.31
C ALA A 251 -1.85 -1.42 6.24
N MET A 252 -1.74 -0.38 7.07
CA MET A 252 -2.86 0.12 7.87
C MET A 252 -3.17 1.54 7.41
N PHE A 253 -4.46 1.83 7.32
CA PHE A 253 -4.96 3.16 6.96
C PHE A 253 -5.83 3.68 8.09
N ALA A 254 -5.50 4.84 8.63
CA ALA A 254 -6.24 5.45 9.72
C ALA A 254 -6.97 6.72 9.26
N ARG A 255 -8.18 6.91 9.77
CA ARG A 255 -8.94 8.13 9.57
C ARG A 255 -8.34 9.25 10.43
N LYS A 256 -7.98 10.37 9.81
CA LYS A 256 -7.43 11.57 10.48
C LYS A 256 -8.43 12.72 10.57
N GLY A 257 -9.51 12.65 9.79
CA GLY A 257 -10.55 13.66 9.77
C GLY A 257 -11.74 13.23 8.91
N PRO A 258 -12.71 14.13 8.69
CA PRO A 258 -13.82 13.88 7.78
C PRO A 258 -13.30 13.61 6.36
N GLN A 259 -13.48 12.38 5.87
CA GLN A 259 -12.97 11.89 4.58
C GLN A 259 -11.44 11.94 4.41
N GLU A 260 -10.68 12.16 5.48
CA GLU A 260 -9.22 12.15 5.44
C GLU A 260 -8.70 10.82 5.99
N TRP A 261 -8.05 10.06 5.12
CA TRP A 261 -7.38 8.81 5.45
C TRP A 261 -5.89 8.93 5.15
N LYS A 262 -5.07 8.34 6.00
CA LYS A 262 -3.62 8.26 5.81
C LYS A 262 -3.14 6.83 5.94
N MET A 263 -2.14 6.45 5.15
CA MET A 263 -1.39 5.21 5.35
C MET A 263 -0.44 5.41 6.53
N THR A 264 -0.72 4.74 7.63
CA THR A 264 0.02 4.89 8.90
C THR A 264 1.05 3.79 9.12
N VAL A 265 0.89 2.65 8.44
CA VAL A 265 1.82 1.52 8.53
C VAL A 265 2.04 0.95 7.14
N LEU A 266 3.28 0.58 6.82
CA LEU A 266 3.64 -0.31 5.71
C LEU A 266 4.86 -1.14 6.11
N VAL A 267 4.65 -2.39 6.53
CA VAL A 267 5.70 -3.28 7.06
C VAL A 267 5.54 -4.71 6.56
N ALA A 268 6.57 -5.55 6.72
CA ALA A 268 6.51 -7.00 6.60
C ALA A 268 7.40 -7.63 7.68
N GLY A 269 6.98 -8.78 8.22
CA GLY A 269 7.63 -9.42 9.37
C GLY A 269 7.11 -8.91 10.72
N ASP A 270 7.97 -8.95 11.72
CA ASP A 270 7.83 -8.44 13.10
C ASP A 270 9.21 -7.96 13.59
#